data_AF-A0A1G6UJE0-F1
#
_entry.id   AF-A0A1G6UJE0-F1
#
_cell.length_a   1.000
_cell.length_b   1.000
_cell.length_c   1.000
_cell.angle_alpha   90.00
_cell.angle_beta   90.00
_cell.angle_gamma   90.00
#
_symmetry.space_group_name_H-M   'P 1'
#
loop_
_entity.id
_entity.type
_entity.pdbx_description
1 polymer ?
#
loop_
_entity_poly.entity_id
_entity_poly.type
_entity_poly.pdbx_seq_one_letter_code
_entity_poly.pdbx_strand_id
1 'polypeptide(L)'
;MSDAVIADLIAAETAIIAALDADDIDAIEAALPLFGDSVKKMKTVGTWRQTPGIADRLLHALAQADAARVRVRYLADRNVRRMDLLATAAGRFDCTPATYGRP
;
A
#
# COMPACT_ATOMS: atom_id res chain seq x y z
N MET A 1 5.32 -26.22 7.73
CA MET A 1 5.61 -25.45 6.50
C MET A 1 4.53 -24.42 6.22
N SER A 2 3.24 -24.78 6.17
CA SER A 2 2.13 -23.81 6.03
C SER A 2 2.15 -22.69 7.08
N ASP A 3 2.51 -23.02 8.32
CA ASP A 3 2.52 -22.04 9.40
C ASP A 3 3.61 -20.96 9.25
N ALA A 4 4.83 -21.38 8.89
CA ALA A 4 5.93 -20.45 8.63
C ALA A 4 5.60 -19.49 7.49
N VAL A 5 4.90 -19.96 6.46
CA VAL A 5 4.49 -19.12 5.32
C VAL A 5 3.44 -18.07 5.74
N ILE A 6 2.52 -18.41 6.65
CA ILE A 6 1.56 -17.43 7.19
C ILE A 6 2.29 -16.41 8.07
N ALA A 7 3.23 -16.85 8.90
CA ALA A 7 4.04 -15.96 9.73
C ALA A 7 4.89 -14.99 8.89
N ASP A 8 5.53 -15.48 7.81
CA ASP A 8 6.28 -14.66 6.85
C ASP A 8 5.39 -13.60 6.18
N LEU A 9 4.13 -13.93 5.89
CA LEU A 9 3.16 -12.99 5.31
C LEU A 9 2.77 -11.90 6.32
N ILE A 10 2.36 -12.30 7.52
CA ILE A 10 1.98 -11.38 8.62
C ILE A 10 3.14 -10.43 8.94
N ALA A 11 4.38 -10.94 8.99
CA ALA A 11 5.55 -10.12 9.23
C ALA A 11 5.77 -9.08 8.11
N ALA A 12 5.61 -9.49 6.85
CA ALA A 12 5.74 -8.58 5.71
C ALA A 12 4.63 -7.52 5.67
N GLU A 13 3.38 -7.90 5.97
CA GLU A 13 2.24 -6.96 6.07
C GLU A 13 2.44 -5.96 7.21
N THR A 14 2.92 -6.43 8.36
CA THR A 14 3.26 -5.57 9.50
C THR A 14 4.35 -4.57 9.14
N ALA A 15 5.39 -5.00 8.43
CA ALA A 15 6.47 -4.11 7.97
C ALA A 15 5.95 -3.05 6.99
N ILE A 16 5.12 -3.44 6.01
CA ILE A 16 4.49 -2.49 5.08
C ILE A 16 3.64 -1.47 5.83
N ILE A 17 2.81 -1.92 6.77
CA ILE A 17 1.95 -1.02 7.56
C ILE A 17 2.81 -0.01 8.33
N ALA A 18 3.88 -0.47 8.99
CA ALA A 18 4.77 0.40 9.74
C ALA A 18 5.46 1.44 8.85
N ALA A 19 5.92 1.02 7.66
CA ALA A 19 6.55 1.92 6.69
C ALA A 19 5.56 2.96 6.14
N LEU A 20 4.32 2.55 5.85
CA LEU A 20 3.25 3.45 5.41
C LEU A 20 2.83 4.44 6.51
N ASP A 21 2.76 4.00 7.76
CA ASP A 21 2.45 4.86 8.91
C ASP A 21 3.56 5.88 9.18
N ALA A 22 4.81 5.53 8.84
CA ALA A 22 5.97 6.42 8.96
C ALA A 22 6.18 7.37 7.77
N ASP A 23 5.46 7.20 6.65
CA ASP A 23 5.72 7.90 5.38
C ASP A 23 7.17 7.66 4.87
N ASP A 24 7.74 6.49 5.19
CA ASP A 24 9.12 6.11 4.90
C ASP A 24 9.21 5.34 3.57
N ILE A 25 9.56 6.06 2.50
CA ILE A 25 9.61 5.53 1.13
C ILE A 25 10.63 4.40 1.01
N ASP A 26 11.81 4.53 1.64
CA ASP A 26 12.86 3.53 1.55
C ASP A 26 12.43 2.23 2.26
N ALA A 27 11.75 2.35 3.40
CA ALA A 27 11.18 1.19 4.09
C ALA A 27 10.03 0.55 3.31
N ILE A 28 9.20 1.33 2.61
CA ILE A 28 8.16 0.81 1.71
C ILE A 28 8.80 0.01 0.57
N GLU A 29 9.82 0.56 -0.09
CA GLU A 29 10.55 -0.11 -1.18
C GLU A 29 11.21 -1.41 -0.73
N ALA A 30 11.78 -1.44 0.49
CA ALA A 30 12.36 -2.64 1.06
C ALA A 30 11.31 -3.70 1.44
N ALA A 31 10.12 -3.29 1.90
CA ALA A 31 9.08 -4.21 2.36
C ALA A 31 8.26 -4.83 1.22
N LEU A 32 8.09 -4.13 0.09
CA LEU A 32 7.29 -4.59 -1.04
C LEU A 32 7.78 -5.92 -1.67
N PRO A 33 9.09 -6.14 -1.94
CA PRO A 33 9.59 -7.43 -2.43
C PRO A 33 9.34 -8.57 -1.45
N LEU A 34 9.54 -8.33 -0.14
CA LEU A 34 9.33 -9.33 0.91
C LEU A 34 7.87 -9.77 0.96
N PHE A 35 6.93 -8.83 0.89
CA PHE A 35 5.51 -9.13 0.80
C PHE A 35 5.17 -9.91 -0.47
N GLY A 36 5.69 -9.48 -1.62
CA GLY A 36 5.51 -10.18 -2.89
C GLY A 36 5.98 -11.64 -2.83
N ASP A 37 7.13 -11.89 -2.22
CA ASP A 37 7.67 -13.24 -2.07
C ASP A 37 6.90 -14.09 -1.05
N SER A 38 6.44 -13.50 0.06
CA SER A 38 5.55 -14.19 1.01
C SER A 38 4.23 -14.60 0.35
N VAL A 39 3.63 -13.73 -0.48
CA VAL A 39 2.42 -14.06 -1.25
C VAL A 39 2.68 -15.17 -2.27
N LYS A 40 3.82 -15.15 -2.98
CA LYS A 40 4.19 -16.24 -3.90
C LYS A 40 4.34 -17.56 -3.14
N LYS A 41 5.06 -17.58 -2.01
CA LYS A 41 5.19 -18.77 -1.16
C LYS A 41 3.83 -19.29 -0.75
N MET A 42 2.90 -18.42 -0.34
CA MET A 42 1.53 -18.78 0.04
C MET A 42 0.77 -19.48 -1.09
N LYS A 43 0.91 -19.00 -2.34
CA LYS A 43 0.30 -19.62 -3.53
C LYS A 43 0.88 -20.99 -3.87
N THR A 44 2.13 -21.26 -3.48
CA THR A 44 2.78 -22.56 -3.72
C THR A 44 2.48 -23.63 -2.66
N VAL A 45 1.75 -23.28 -1.59
CA VAL A 45 1.34 -24.23 -0.56
C VAL A 45 0.29 -25.19 -1.12
N GLY A 46 0.74 -26.37 -1.56
CA GLY A 46 -0.12 -27.39 -2.16
C GLY A 46 -1.03 -28.16 -1.19
N THR A 47 -0.72 -28.17 0.11
CA THR A 47 -1.61 -28.76 1.13
C THR A 47 -1.51 -27.98 2.43
N TRP A 48 -2.63 -27.40 2.84
CA TRP A 48 -2.77 -26.70 4.11
C TRP A 48 -2.93 -27.72 5.23
N ARG A 49 -1.88 -27.90 6.04
CA ARG A 49 -1.99 -28.72 7.25
C ARG A 49 -2.95 -28.01 8.21
N GLN A 50 -4.04 -28.70 8.55
CA GLN A 50 -5.01 -28.24 9.55
C GLN A 50 -4.35 -28.30 10.93
N THR A 51 -3.69 -27.23 11.32
CA THR A 51 -3.19 -27.02 12.67
C THR A 51 -4.17 -26.17 13.46
N PRO A 52 -4.29 -26.38 14.78
CA PRO A 52 -5.11 -25.52 15.62
C PRO A 52 -4.75 -24.04 15.42
N GLY A 53 -5.77 -23.19 15.22
CA GLY A 53 -5.60 -21.73 15.05
C GLY A 53 -5.13 -21.26 13.68
N ILE A 54 -5.01 -22.13 12.66
CA ILE A 54 -4.62 -21.70 11.31
C ILE A 54 -5.65 -20.74 10.69
N ALA A 55 -6.94 -20.97 10.94
CA ALA A 55 -8.02 -20.12 10.47
C ALA A 55 -7.90 -18.70 11.06
N ASP A 56 -7.65 -18.59 12.36
CA ASP A 56 -7.51 -17.30 13.04
C ASP A 56 -6.31 -16.50 12.50
N ARG A 57 -5.19 -17.18 12.21
CA ARG A 57 -4.00 -16.53 11.63
C ARG A 57 -4.26 -16.05 10.20
N LEU A 58 -4.99 -16.82 9.39
CA LEU A 58 -5.38 -16.41 8.05
C LEU A 58 -6.34 -15.21 8.08
N LEU A 59 -7.30 -15.20 9.00
CA LEU A 59 -8.18 -14.05 9.23
C LEU A 59 -7.39 -12.82 9.67
N HIS A 60 -6.38 -13.00 10.52
CA HIS A 60 -5.49 -11.92 10.93
C HIS A 60 -4.70 -11.35 9.74
N ALA A 61 -4.09 -12.20 8.91
CA ALA A 61 -3.38 -11.77 7.71
C ALA A 61 -4.32 -11.00 6.75
N LEU A 62 -5.55 -11.48 6.53
CA LEU A 62 -6.54 -10.74 5.73
C LEU A 62 -6.84 -9.35 6.29
N ALA A 63 -7.01 -9.24 7.61
CA ALA A 63 -7.24 -7.97 8.27
C ALA A 63 -6.03 -7.01 8.11
N GLN A 64 -4.79 -7.53 8.17
CA GLN A 64 -3.60 -6.72 7.93
C GLN A 64 -3.48 -6.26 6.48
N ALA A 65 -3.76 -7.14 5.50
CA ALA A 65 -3.81 -6.77 4.10
C ALA A 65 -4.81 -5.63 3.83
N ASP A 66 -6.00 -5.69 4.42
CA ASP A 66 -6.99 -4.63 4.30
C ASP A 66 -6.56 -3.33 5.00
N ALA A 67 -5.91 -3.43 6.16
CA ALA A 67 -5.34 -2.29 6.86
C ALA A 67 -4.25 -1.57 6.04
N ALA A 68 -3.40 -2.31 5.32
CA ALA A 68 -2.42 -1.75 4.40
C ALA A 68 -3.09 -1.06 3.19
N ARG A 69 -4.12 -1.67 2.60
CA ARG A 69 -4.88 -1.08 1.48
C ARG A 69 -5.49 0.27 1.82
N VAL A 70 -6.09 0.40 2.99
CA VAL A 70 -6.69 1.66 3.44
C VAL A 70 -5.63 2.77 3.53
N ARG A 71 -4.45 2.47 4.06
CA ARG A 71 -3.34 3.44 4.17
C ARG A 71 -2.81 3.89 2.82
N VAL A 72 -2.59 2.95 1.90
CA VAL A 72 -2.16 3.27 0.53
C VAL A 72 -3.18 4.19 -0.14
N ARG A 73 -4.47 3.89 -0.03
CA ARG A 73 -5.52 4.75 -0.58
C ARG A 73 -5.50 6.14 0.03
N TYR A 74 -5.39 6.23 1.35
CA TYR A 74 -5.29 7.51 2.05
C TYR A 74 -4.08 8.34 1.59
N LEU A 75 -2.90 7.73 1.48
CA LEU A 75 -1.68 8.40 1.04
C LEU A 75 -1.78 8.85 -0.43
N ALA A 76 -2.38 8.03 -1.30
CA ALA A 76 -2.66 8.41 -2.68
C ALA A 76 -3.59 9.63 -2.75
N ASP A 77 -4.71 9.60 -2.02
CA ASP A 77 -5.67 10.71 -1.95
C ASP A 77 -5.00 11.99 -1.41
N ARG A 78 -4.14 11.87 -0.39
CA ARG A 78 -3.36 12.98 0.16
C ARG A 78 -2.40 13.58 -0.87
N ASN A 79 -1.73 12.74 -1.66
CA ASN A 79 -0.81 13.18 -2.71
C ASN A 79 -1.55 13.90 -3.85
N VAL A 80 -2.71 13.39 -4.28
CA VAL A 80 -3.57 14.07 -5.27
C VAL A 80 -3.94 15.46 -4.78
N ARG A 81 -4.44 15.59 -3.55
CA ARG A 81 -4.80 16.90 -2.98
C ARG A 81 -3.60 17.87 -2.94
N ARG A 82 -2.41 17.38 -2.60
CA ARG A 82 -1.19 18.20 -2.61
C ARG A 82 -0.83 18.65 -4.02
N MET A 83 -0.93 17.76 -5.01
CA MET A 83 -0.70 18.10 -6.42
C MET A 83 -1.73 19.13 -6.93
N ASP A 84 -3.01 19.03 -6.54
CA ASP A 84 -4.04 20.00 -6.91
C ASP A 84 -3.77 21.39 -6.31
N LEU A 85 -3.33 21.43 -5.04
CA LEU A 85 -2.91 22.68 -4.39
C LEU A 85 -1.69 23.29 -5.08
N LEU A 86 -0.70 22.47 -5.44
CA LEU A 86 0.46 22.92 -6.21
C LEU A 86 0.07 23.43 -7.60
N ALA A 87 -0.86 22.76 -8.29
CA ALA A 87 -1.35 23.20 -9.59
C ALA A 87 -2.08 24.56 -9.49
N THR A 88 -2.90 24.73 -8.45
CA THR A 88 -3.58 25.99 -8.14
C THR A 88 -2.58 27.11 -7.84
N ALA A 89 -1.58 26.84 -6.99
CA ALA A 89 -0.54 27.81 -6.62
C ALA A 89 0.39 28.16 -7.79
N ALA A 90 0.67 27.19 -8.67
CA ALA A 90 1.47 27.39 -9.88
C ALA A 90 0.69 28.03 -11.04
N GLY A 91 -0.60 28.36 -10.84
CA GLY A 91 -1.42 29.03 -11.85
C GLY A 91 -1.76 28.18 -13.08
N ARG A 92 -1.71 26.84 -13.00
CA ARG A 92 -2.15 25.95 -14.09
C ARG A 92 -3.67 25.77 -14.03
N PHE A 93 -4.47 26.17 -15.02
CA PHE A 93 -4.18 26.84 -16.28
C PHE A 93 -5.25 27.91 -16.48
N ASP A 94 -4.87 29.18 -16.40
CA ASP A 94 -5.64 30.20 -17.12
C ASP A 94 -5.41 29.95 -18.62
N CYS A 95 -6.22 29.04 -19.18
CA CYS A 95 -6.60 29.05 -20.59
C CYS A 95 -7.55 30.23 -20.84
N THR A 96 -7.38 31.37 -20.17
CA THR A 96 -7.99 32.60 -20.63
C THR A 96 -7.33 32.87 -21.98
N PRO A 97 -8.08 32.90 -23.09
CA PRO A 97 -7.51 33.40 -24.33
C PRO A 97 -6.99 34.79 -24.00
N ALA A 98 -5.70 35.02 -24.21
CA ALA A 98 -5.11 36.34 -24.12
C ALA A 98 -5.69 37.20 -25.24
N THR A 99 -6.94 37.64 -25.09
CA THR A 99 -7.54 38.67 -25.94
C THR A 99 -7.23 40.02 -25.27
N TYR A 100 -5.95 40.35 -25.21
CA TYR A 100 -5.53 41.74 -25.02
C TYR A 100 -5.58 42.43 -26.38
N GLY A 101 -6.45 43.45 -26.46
CA GLY A 101 -6.30 44.68 -27.25
C GLY A 101 -6.36 44.54 -28.78
N ARG A 102 -7.45 44.95 -29.44
CA ARG A 102 -7.81 46.34 -29.86
C ARG A 102 -7.50 46.56 -31.35
N PRO A 103 -8.14 47.50 -32.08
CA PRO A 103 -8.75 48.78 -31.65
C PRO A 103 -10.26 48.75 -31.39
#